data_AF-A0A965D4Z3-F1
#
_entry.id   AF-A0A965D4Z3-F1
#
_cell.length_a   1.000
_cell.length_b   1.000
_cell.length_c   1.000
_cell.angle_alpha   90.00
_cell.angle_beta   90.00
_cell.angle_gamma   90.00
#
_symmetry.space_group_name_H-M   'P 1'
#
loop_
_entity.id
_entity.type
_entity.pdbx_description
1 polymer ?
#
loop_
_entity_poly.entity_id
_entity_poly.type
_entity_poly.pdbx_seq_one_letter_code
_entity_poly.pdbx_strand_id
1 'polypeptide(L)'
;PSWAIYGQVEGETKMYDWELVSPAGPDTTGKVKHKKDYTLKPGIAHVYNEGDLHSPSRAGPTRLIRIEGINMENVKRFKYEAV
;
A
#
# COMPACT_ATOMS: atom_id res chain seq x y z
N PRO A 1 -2.26 -11.05 -0.18
CA PRO A 1 -2.44 -12.29 -0.99
C PRO A 1 -2.32 -12.10 -2.51
N SER A 2 -2.09 -10.89 -3.02
CA SER A 2 -1.87 -10.64 -4.45
C SER A 2 -0.95 -9.42 -4.62
N TRP A 3 -0.40 -9.24 -5.82
CA TRP A 3 0.41 -8.09 -6.22
C TRP A 3 -0.45 -6.92 -6.72
N ALA A 4 0.13 -5.72 -6.77
CA ALA A 4 -0.48 -4.56 -7.41
C ALA A 4 0.57 -3.62 -8.03
N ILE A 5 0.22 -2.96 -9.13
CA ILE A 5 0.99 -1.85 -9.72
C ILE A 5 0.17 -0.58 -9.60
N TYR A 6 0.79 0.48 -9.08
CA TYR A 6 0.19 1.81 -8.98
C TYR A 6 0.92 2.72 -9.95
N GLY A 7 0.21 3.25 -10.95
CA GLY A 7 0.70 4.29 -11.84
C GLY A 7 0.05 5.63 -11.51
N GLN A 8 0.84 6.63 -11.14
CA GLN A 8 0.33 7.95 -10.83
C GLN A 8 0.04 8.74 -12.11
N VAL A 9 -1.20 9.23 -12.27
CA VAL A 9 -1.63 9.99 -13.45
C VAL A 9 -1.65 11.49 -13.16
N GLU A 10 -2.19 11.89 -12.01
CA GLU A 10 -2.35 13.30 -11.64
C GLU A 10 -2.18 13.47 -10.12
N GLY A 11 -1.60 14.58 -9.68
CA GLY A 11 -1.29 14.83 -8.27
C GLY A 11 -0.18 13.92 -7.74
N GLU A 12 0.09 14.02 -6.44
CA GLU A 12 1.15 13.26 -5.77
C GLU A 12 0.61 12.39 -4.64
N THR A 13 1.12 11.15 -4.54
CA THR A 13 0.83 10.25 -3.42
C THR A 13 2.12 9.93 -2.68
N LYS A 14 2.19 10.27 -1.39
CA LYS A 14 3.27 9.80 -0.53
C LYS A 14 2.98 8.36 -0.12
N MET A 15 3.88 7.46 -0.43
CA MET A 15 3.81 6.05 -0.09
C MET A 15 4.76 5.76 1.07
N TYR A 16 4.31 4.89 1.97
CA TYR A 16 5.12 4.36 3.06
C TYR A 16 5.11 2.84 2.93
N ASP A 17 6.29 2.26 2.85
CA ASP A 17 6.48 0.82 2.93
C ASP A 17 6.75 0.42 4.37
N TRP A 18 6.27 -0.76 4.73
CA TRP A 18 6.28 -1.28 6.08
C TRP A 18 6.92 -2.67 6.10
N GLU A 19 7.73 -2.92 7.12
CA GLU A 19 8.23 -4.27 7.41
C GLU A 19 7.36 -4.90 8.49
N LEU A 20 6.95 -6.15 8.27
CA LEU A 20 6.13 -6.91 9.20
C LEU A 20 6.91 -7.20 10.49
N VAL A 21 6.35 -6.83 11.63
CA VAL A 21 6.90 -7.14 12.96
C VAL A 21 6.13 -8.29 13.61
N SER A 22 4.79 -8.24 13.56
CA SER A 22 3.94 -9.33 14.00
C SER A 22 2.72 -9.50 13.09
N PRO A 23 2.30 -10.75 12.80
CA PRO A 23 1.18 -11.01 11.91
C PRO A 23 -0.13 -10.44 12.48
N ALA A 24 -1.02 -10.04 11.57
CA ALA A 24 -2.38 -9.65 11.90
C ALA A 24 -3.34 -10.84 11.72
N GLY A 25 -4.46 -10.82 12.43
CA GLY A 25 -5.50 -11.84 12.34
C GLY A 25 -6.91 -11.25 12.52
N PRO A 26 -7.95 -12.10 12.56
CA PRO A 26 -9.34 -11.66 12.74
C PRO A 26 -9.55 -10.79 13.99
N ASP A 27 -8.93 -11.19 15.10
CA ASP A 27 -9.07 -10.56 16.41
C ASP A 27 -7.75 -9.95 16.91
N THR A 28 -6.78 -9.76 16.02
CA THR A 28 -5.43 -9.30 16.40
C THR A 28 -4.91 -8.28 15.40
N THR A 29 -4.64 -7.07 15.88
CA THR A 29 -3.92 -6.05 15.10
C THR A 29 -2.47 -6.47 14.95
N GLY A 30 -2.00 -6.56 13.70
CA GLY A 30 -0.58 -6.83 13.42
C GLY A 30 0.27 -5.60 13.73
N LYS A 31 1.57 -5.80 13.84
CA LYS A 31 2.53 -4.71 14.05
C LYS A 31 3.46 -4.58 12.85
N VAL A 32 3.79 -3.35 12.51
CA VAL A 32 4.73 -3.04 11.45
C VAL A 32 5.70 -1.96 11.89
N LYS A 33 6.90 -1.97 11.30
CA LYS A 33 7.87 -0.88 11.46
C LYS A 33 8.06 -0.16 10.12
N HIS A 34 8.29 1.15 10.18
CA HIS A 34 8.54 1.95 8.99
C HIS A 34 9.79 1.43 8.27
N LYS A 35 9.68 1.16 6.96
CA LYS A 35 10.80 0.71 6.14
C LYS A 35 11.37 1.85 5.33
N LYS A 36 10.54 2.55 4.57
CA LYS A 36 10.92 3.71 3.75
C LYS A 36 9.67 4.46 3.29
N ASP A 37 9.86 5.72 2.93
CA ASP A 37 8.86 6.53 2.24
C ASP A 37 9.38 7.06 0.91
N TYR A 38 8.45 7.29 -0.02
CA TYR A 38 8.71 7.86 -1.33
C TYR A 38 7.45 8.50 -1.90
N THR A 39 7.60 9.37 -2.90
CA THR A 39 6.46 10.04 -3.54
C THR A 39 6.28 9.54 -4.95
N LEU A 40 5.06 9.06 -5.25
CA LEU A 40 4.63 8.80 -6.62
C LEU A 40 4.14 10.12 -7.23
N LYS A 41 4.87 10.59 -8.24
CA LYS A 41 4.54 11.75 -9.07
C LYS A 41 3.97 11.29 -10.42
N PRO A 42 3.23 12.14 -11.15
CA PRO A 42 2.70 11.78 -12.46
C PRO A 42 3.76 11.14 -13.37
N GLY A 43 3.43 10.01 -13.99
CA GLY A 43 4.32 9.23 -14.85
C GLY A 43 5.16 8.17 -14.12
N ILE A 44 5.17 8.15 -12.78
CA ILE A 44 5.84 7.10 -12.01
C ILE A 44 4.89 5.93 -11.79
N ALA A 45 5.38 4.72 -12.04
CA ALA A 45 4.74 3.47 -11.65
C ALA A 45 5.58 2.74 -10.59
N HIS A 46 4.91 2.05 -9.68
CA HIS A 46 5.55 1.21 -8.66
C HIS A 46 4.81 -0.11 -8.52
N VAL A 47 5.58 -1.20 -8.39
CA VAL A 47 5.06 -2.54 -8.14
C VAL A 47 5.14 -2.86 -6.65
N TYR A 48 4.05 -3.40 -6.11
CA TYR A 48 3.98 -4.03 -4.80
C TYR A 48 3.76 -5.52 -5.03
N ASN A 49 4.70 -6.34 -4.59
CA ASN A 49 4.61 -7.79 -4.69
C ASN A 49 3.71 -8.36 -3.59
N GLU A 50 3.41 -9.65 -3.68
CA GLU A 50 2.63 -10.35 -2.68
C GLU A 50 3.25 -10.21 -1.30
N GLY A 51 2.45 -9.73 -0.34
CA GLY A 51 2.87 -9.60 1.05
C GLY A 51 3.52 -8.25 1.37
N ASP A 52 3.82 -7.42 0.37
CA ASP A 52 4.28 -6.05 0.62
C ASP A 52 3.20 -5.25 1.37
N LEU A 53 3.59 -4.67 2.50
CA LEU A 53 2.74 -3.81 3.32
C LEU A 53 3.06 -2.36 3.00
N HIS A 54 2.06 -1.60 2.56
CA HIS A 54 2.22 -0.20 2.21
C HIS A 54 0.99 0.62 2.59
N SER A 55 1.16 1.93 2.76
CA SER A 55 0.05 2.86 2.98
C SER A 55 0.25 4.16 2.19
N PRO A 56 -0.78 4.64 1.47
CA PRO A 56 -0.73 5.94 0.81
C PRO A 56 -1.15 7.08 1.76
N SER A 57 -0.56 8.26 1.58
CA SER A 57 -1.01 9.53 2.14
C SER A 57 -1.04 10.58 1.03
N ARG A 58 -2.07 11.45 1.07
CA ARG A 58 -2.33 12.45 0.02
C ARG A 58 -2.71 13.76 0.70
N ALA A 59 -1.98 14.82 0.34
CA ALA A 59 -2.28 16.17 0.82
C ALA A 59 -3.32 16.90 -0.06
N GLY A 60 -3.63 16.35 -1.24
CA GLY A 60 -4.58 16.94 -2.18
C GLY A 60 -5.17 15.90 -3.15
N PRO A 61 -5.95 16.36 -4.15
CA PRO A 61 -6.54 15.49 -5.17
C PRO A 61 -5.48 14.71 -5.95
N THR A 62 -5.79 13.46 -6.29
CA THR A 62 -4.91 12.58 -7.05
C THR A 62 -5.71 11.67 -7.97
N ARG A 63 -5.14 11.27 -9.11
CA ARG A 63 -5.67 10.18 -9.95
C ARG A 63 -4.57 9.17 -10.21
N LEU A 64 -4.91 7.90 -10.14
CA LEU A 64 -3.98 6.79 -10.37
C LEU A 64 -4.67 5.66 -11.13
N ILE A 65 -3.89 4.92 -11.89
CA ILE A 65 -4.27 3.63 -12.46
C ILE A 65 -3.73 2.55 -11.53
N ARG A 66 -4.60 1.61 -11.16
CA ARG A 66 -4.23 0.45 -10.35
C ARG A 66 -4.44 -0.80 -11.16
N ILE A 67 -3.41 -1.63 -11.25
CA ILE A 67 -3.46 -2.94 -11.89
C ILE A 67 -3.20 -3.97 -10.79
N GLU A 68 -4.04 -4.99 -10.71
CA GLU A 68 -4.04 -5.94 -9.59
C GLU A 68 -4.10 -7.37 -10.14
N GLY A 69 -3.50 -8.32 -9.42
CA GLY A 69 -3.51 -9.73 -9.82
C GLY A 69 -4.87 -10.42 -9.65
N ILE A 70 -5.78 -9.85 -8.86
CA ILE A 70 -7.13 -10.37 -8.60
C ILE A 70 -8.11 -9.21 -8.38
N ASN A 71 -9.42 -9.48 -8.42
CA ASN A 71 -10.42 -8.51 -7.96
C ASN A 71 -10.30 -8.29 -6.43
N MET A 72 -9.86 -7.10 -6.03
CA MET A 72 -9.60 -6.74 -4.64
C MET A 72 -10.82 -6.19 -3.87
N GLU A 73 -11.99 -6.15 -4.50
CA GLU A 73 -13.25 -5.65 -3.91
C GLU A 73 -13.67 -6.47 -2.68
N ASN A 74 -13.57 -7.80 -2.77
CA ASN A 74 -14.04 -8.72 -1.71
C ASN A 74 -12.90 -9.31 -0.86
N VAL A 75 -11.66 -8.84 -1.04
CA VAL A 75 -10.51 -9.37 -0.32
C VAL A 75 -10.50 -8.83 1.12
N LYS A 76 -10.57 -9.76 2.08
CA LYS A 76 -10.43 -9.45 3.52
C LYS A 76 -9.05 -8.85 3.80
N ARG A 77 -9.03 -7.70 4.48
CA ARG A 77 -7.82 -7.01 4.90
C ARG A 77 -7.76 -6.99 6.42
N PHE A 78 -6.57 -7.20 6.97
CA PHE A 78 -6.33 -7.07 8.40
C PHE A 78 -5.72 -5.71 8.73
N LYS A 79 -5.86 -5.30 9.99
CA LYS A 79 -5.35 -4.02 10.49
C LYS A 79 -3.92 -4.20 11.01
N TYR A 80 -3.11 -3.17 10.79
CA TYR A 80 -1.76 -3.08 11.30
C TYR A 80 -1.56 -1.74 12.02
N GLU A 81 -0.74 -1.76 13.07
CA GLU A 81 -0.32 -0.59 13.81
C GLU A 81 1.20 -0.42 13.68
N ALA A 82 1.64 0.82 13.50
CA ALA A 82 3.06 1.14 13.45
C ALA A 82 3.66 1.12 14.87
N VAL A 83 4.84 0.52 15.01
CA VAL A 83 5.61 0.42 16.26
C VAL A 83 7.05 0.88 16.10
#